data_AF-A0A2P4P3K0-F1
#
_entry.id   AF-A0A2P4P3K0-F1
#
_cell.length_a   1.000
_cell.length_b   1.000
_cell.length_c   1.000
_cell.angle_alpha   90.00
_cell.angle_beta   90.00
_cell.angle_gamma   90.00
#
_symmetry.space_group_name_H-M   'P 1'
#
loop_
_entity.id
_entity.type
_entity.pdbx_description
1 polymer ?
#
loop_
_entity_poly.entity_id
_entity_poly.type
_entity_poly.pdbx_seq_one_letter_code
_entity_poly.pdbx_strand_id
1 'polypeptide(L)'
;MDMDAHSSHTNIITVPAYENNGKRITRNIRKSAQKKESSDSSSIQNFYFTDFKFKDLLSQGRSGKTLLCEFRNNTIALKCADLWKSPSYILKEMQNEVKIYQQLSDLQGIYIPNLECYGYFENGMCYVIGTTLVGKPLSFYKYITKGQKVKGMLALNAIHDRGVLHNDIRADNILLDNRNNDVYLIDFGMSNTDYDIMEDGVFNEEKFKLDCLLTHYTL
;
A
#
# COMPACT_ATOMS: atom_id res chain seq x y z
N MET A 1 -57.99 -8.23 34.98
CA MET A 1 -57.18 -8.80 36.07
C MET A 1 -56.20 -9.76 35.42
N ASP A 2 -54.95 -9.48 35.12
CA ASP A 2 -54.03 -8.32 35.23
C ASP A 2 -53.00 -8.55 34.09
N MET A 3 -52.79 -7.60 33.18
CA MET A 3 -51.67 -6.64 33.12
C MET A 3 -50.29 -7.06 33.67
N ASP A 4 -49.29 -6.70 32.87
CA ASP A 4 -47.87 -6.45 33.16
C ASP A 4 -46.84 -7.52 32.74
N ALA A 5 -45.63 -7.18 32.30
CA ALA A 5 -45.02 -6.10 31.50
C ALA A 5 -43.50 -6.39 31.55
N HIS A 6 -42.78 -5.99 30.51
CA HIS A 6 -41.35 -6.20 30.32
C HIS A 6 -40.46 -5.77 31.51
N SER A 7 -39.44 -6.60 31.81
CA SER A 7 -38.30 -6.21 32.64
C SER A 7 -37.02 -6.26 31.80
N SER A 8 -36.51 -5.09 31.45
CA SER A 8 -35.16 -4.85 30.93
C SER A 8 -34.23 -4.51 32.10
N HIS A 9 -33.24 -5.34 32.38
CA HIS A 9 -32.24 -5.08 33.43
C HIS A 9 -31.05 -4.30 32.87
N THR A 10 -30.88 -3.07 33.37
CA THR A 10 -29.69 -2.24 33.19
C THR A 10 -28.84 -2.34 34.46
N ASN A 11 -27.63 -2.86 34.36
CA ASN A 11 -26.70 -2.95 35.48
C ASN A 11 -26.10 -1.57 35.77
N ILE A 12 -26.42 -1.01 36.94
CA ILE A 12 -25.80 0.20 37.50
C ILE A 12 -24.66 -0.24 38.42
N ILE A 13 -23.42 0.07 38.06
CA ILE A 13 -22.25 -0.09 38.94
C ILE A 13 -22.04 1.21 39.70
N THR A 14 -22.26 1.18 41.01
CA THR A 14 -21.98 2.26 41.95
C THR A 14 -20.53 2.13 42.42
N VAL A 15 -19.72 3.18 42.30
CA VAL A 15 -18.38 3.29 42.90
C VAL A 15 -18.35 4.45 43.91
N PRO A 16 -17.71 4.28 45.09
CA PRO A 16 -17.77 5.26 46.17
C PRO A 16 -16.85 6.47 45.95
N ALA A 17 -17.28 7.62 46.45
CA ALA A 17 -16.55 8.88 46.39
C ALA A 17 -15.38 8.93 47.38
N TYR A 18 -14.23 9.41 46.91
CA TYR A 18 -13.16 9.95 47.76
C TYR A 18 -12.88 11.40 47.31
N GLU A 19 -13.13 12.34 48.21
CA GLU A 19 -12.71 13.73 48.06
C GLU A 19 -11.22 13.85 48.38
N ASN A 20 -10.47 14.55 47.53
CA ASN A 20 -9.38 15.37 48.03
C ASN A 20 -9.19 16.63 47.19
N ASN A 21 -9.12 17.75 47.91
CA ASN A 21 -9.06 19.12 47.42
C ASN A 21 -7.75 19.42 46.67
N GLY A 22 -7.86 19.96 45.46
CA GLY A 22 -6.73 20.48 44.70
C GLY A 22 -7.18 21.35 43.52
N LYS A 23 -7.20 22.66 43.74
CA LYS A 23 -7.60 23.72 42.80
C LYS A 23 -7.01 23.53 41.39
N ARG A 24 -7.84 23.58 40.34
CA ARG A 24 -7.39 23.98 38.99
C ARG A 24 -8.50 24.52 38.09
N ILE A 25 -8.44 25.85 37.91
CA ILE A 25 -8.59 26.62 36.66
C ILE A 25 -9.71 26.19 35.69
N THR A 26 -10.76 27.00 35.64
CA THR A 26 -11.83 26.96 34.64
C THR A 26 -11.32 27.27 33.23
N ARG A 27 -11.53 26.34 32.29
CA ARG A 27 -11.58 26.63 30.86
C ARG A 27 -12.82 25.99 30.25
N ASN A 28 -13.71 26.85 29.76
CA ASN A 28 -14.93 26.50 29.05
C ASN A 28 -14.62 25.70 27.78
N ILE A 29 -15.00 24.42 27.75
CA ILE A 29 -15.09 23.65 26.51
C ILE A 29 -16.53 23.79 25.99
N ARG A 30 -16.69 24.63 24.97
CA ARG A 30 -17.91 24.70 24.17
C ARG A 30 -18.13 23.33 23.50
N LYS A 31 -19.27 22.69 23.77
CA LYS A 31 -19.80 21.61 22.92
C LYS A 31 -20.13 22.23 21.56
N SER A 32 -19.40 21.86 20.52
CA SER A 32 -19.75 22.16 19.14
C SER A 32 -19.60 20.92 18.28
N ALA A 33 -20.74 20.46 17.78
CA ALA A 33 -21.00 19.72 16.55
C ALA A 33 -20.19 18.45 16.27
N GLN A 34 -20.93 17.36 16.06
CA GLN A 34 -20.50 16.16 15.35
C GLN A 34 -19.64 16.54 14.15
N LYS A 35 -18.34 16.25 14.24
CA LYS A 35 -17.45 16.22 13.09
C LYS A 35 -17.86 14.98 12.29
N LYS A 36 -18.51 15.20 11.15
CA LYS A 36 -18.65 14.18 10.11
C LYS A 36 -17.27 13.57 9.88
N GLU A 37 -17.11 12.30 10.20
CA GLU A 37 -16.03 11.49 9.67
C GLU A 37 -16.12 11.57 8.15
N SER A 38 -15.10 12.20 7.55
CA SER A 38 -14.89 12.15 6.11
C SER A 38 -14.50 10.72 5.78
N SER A 39 -15.50 9.92 5.42
CA SER A 39 -15.32 8.64 4.75
C SER A 39 -14.78 8.91 3.35
N ASP A 40 -13.47 9.10 3.23
CA ASP A 40 -12.81 8.93 1.95
C ASP A 40 -12.47 7.44 1.80
N SER A 41 -13.52 6.60 1.74
CA SER A 41 -13.36 5.22 1.34
C SER A 41 -13.41 5.19 -0.17
N SER A 42 -12.24 5.16 -0.79
CA SER A 42 -12.12 4.74 -2.18
C SER A 42 -12.77 3.37 -2.30
N SER A 43 -13.99 3.29 -2.83
CA SER A 43 -14.82 2.10 -2.80
C SER A 43 -14.13 0.96 -3.55
N ILE A 44 -13.96 -0.19 -2.90
CA ILE A 44 -13.43 -1.40 -3.53
C ILE A 44 -14.28 -1.73 -4.76
N GLN A 45 -13.64 -1.84 -5.93
CA GLN A 45 -14.30 -2.10 -7.20
C GLN A 45 -14.49 -3.62 -7.42
N ASN A 46 -15.53 -3.97 -8.19
CA ASN A 46 -15.72 -5.32 -8.72
C ASN A 46 -15.53 -5.26 -10.23
N PHE A 47 -14.59 -6.05 -10.74
CA PHE A 47 -14.28 -6.16 -12.15
C PHE A 47 -14.72 -7.50 -12.72
N TYR A 48 -15.00 -7.50 -14.02
CA TYR A 48 -15.40 -8.64 -14.82
C TYR A 48 -14.42 -8.86 -15.96
N PHE A 49 -14.41 -10.07 -16.53
CA PHE A 49 -13.58 -10.41 -17.69
C PHE A 49 -13.64 -9.37 -18.81
N THR A 50 -14.81 -8.75 -19.05
CA THR A 50 -15.01 -7.74 -20.09
C THR A 50 -14.29 -6.41 -19.84
N ASP A 51 -13.87 -6.13 -18.61
CA ASP A 51 -13.14 -4.90 -18.27
C ASP A 51 -11.68 -4.94 -18.74
N PHE A 52 -11.15 -6.14 -18.99
CA PHE A 52 -9.75 -6.40 -19.24
C PHE A 52 -9.53 -7.15 -20.55
N LYS A 53 -8.60 -6.68 -21.37
CA LYS A 53 -8.11 -7.44 -22.53
C LYS A 53 -6.70 -7.94 -22.25
N PHE A 54 -6.60 -9.20 -21.86
CA PHE A 54 -5.34 -9.86 -21.55
C PHE A 54 -4.50 -10.07 -22.82
N LYS A 55 -3.21 -9.72 -22.74
CA LYS A 55 -2.25 -9.83 -23.86
C LYS A 55 -1.20 -10.89 -23.60
N ASP A 56 -0.38 -10.70 -22.56
CA ASP A 56 0.78 -11.55 -22.26
C ASP A 56 0.98 -11.74 -20.76
N LEU A 57 1.76 -12.76 -20.39
CA LEU A 57 2.28 -12.94 -19.04
C LEU A 57 3.58 -12.16 -18.88
N LEU A 58 3.62 -11.21 -17.94
CA LEU A 58 4.85 -10.45 -17.63
C LEU A 58 5.69 -11.18 -16.58
N SER A 59 5.05 -11.69 -15.52
CA SER A 59 5.74 -12.45 -14.48
C SER A 59 4.78 -13.34 -13.69
N GLN A 60 5.35 -14.30 -12.97
CA GLN A 60 4.66 -15.10 -11.98
C GLN A 60 5.50 -15.10 -10.69
N GLY A 61 4.86 -14.76 -9.57
CA GLY A 61 5.52 -14.62 -8.27
C GLY A 61 4.64 -15.08 -7.13
N ARG A 62 5.05 -14.72 -5.91
CA ARG A 62 4.41 -15.14 -4.66
C ARG A 62 2.93 -14.77 -4.60
N SER A 63 2.59 -13.54 -4.99
CA SER A 63 1.21 -13.02 -4.96
C SER A 63 0.42 -13.33 -6.22
N GLY A 64 0.86 -14.27 -7.07
CA GLY A 64 0.15 -14.69 -8.27
C GLY A 64 0.85 -14.27 -9.56
N LYS A 65 0.07 -13.81 -10.54
CA LYS A 65 0.55 -13.50 -11.90
C LYS A 65 0.45 -12.01 -12.17
N THR A 66 1.43 -11.47 -12.90
CA THR A 66 1.36 -10.13 -13.47
C THR A 66 1.21 -10.25 -14.98
N LEU A 67 0.15 -9.66 -15.51
CA LEU A 67 -0.26 -9.77 -16.91
C LEU A 67 -0.14 -8.41 -17.60
N LEU A 68 0.26 -8.42 -18.87
CA LEU A 68 0.09 -7.28 -19.77
C LEU A 68 -1.37 -7.23 -20.19
N CYS A 69 -2.04 -6.10 -19.98
CA CYS A 69 -3.48 -5.98 -20.20
C CYS A 69 -3.86 -4.61 -20.77
N GLU A 70 -4.95 -4.52 -21.56
CA GLU A 70 -5.63 -3.24 -21.81
C GLU A 70 -6.78 -3.06 -20.81
N PHE A 71 -6.83 -1.89 -20.17
CA PHE A 71 -7.91 -1.45 -19.28
C PHE A 71 -8.26 0.00 -19.62
N ARG A 72 -9.53 0.28 -19.94
CA ARG A 72 -10.02 1.63 -20.32
C ARG A 72 -9.15 2.33 -21.39
N ASN A 73 -8.73 1.58 -22.42
CA ASN A 73 -7.84 2.00 -23.50
C ASN A 73 -6.37 2.28 -23.11
N ASN A 74 -5.98 2.07 -21.85
CA ASN A 74 -4.60 2.14 -21.41
C ASN A 74 -3.97 0.74 -21.36
N THR A 75 -2.68 0.64 -21.67
CA THR A 75 -1.92 -0.60 -21.44
C THR A 75 -1.32 -0.58 -20.03
N ILE A 76 -1.65 -1.60 -19.24
CA ILE A 76 -1.30 -1.71 -17.83
C ILE A 76 -0.55 -3.01 -17.52
N ALA A 77 0.15 -3.02 -16.39
CA ALA A 77 0.59 -4.23 -15.72
C ALA A 77 -0.48 -4.61 -14.68
N LEU A 78 -1.14 -5.75 -14.85
CA LEU A 78 -2.21 -6.24 -14.00
C LEU A 78 -1.74 -7.42 -13.14
N LYS A 79 -1.47 -7.17 -11.87
CA LYS A 79 -1.18 -8.18 -10.85
C LYS A 79 -2.50 -8.81 -10.40
N CYS A 80 -2.58 -10.13 -10.39
CA CYS A 80 -3.79 -10.89 -10.06
C CYS A 80 -3.45 -12.10 -9.18
N ALA A 81 -4.15 -12.24 -8.06
CA ALA A 81 -4.08 -13.39 -7.16
C ALA A 81 -5.41 -14.15 -7.15
N ASP A 82 -5.34 -15.46 -7.31
CA ASP A 82 -6.47 -16.37 -7.12
C ASP A 82 -6.66 -16.62 -5.62
N LEU A 83 -7.72 -16.07 -5.04
CA LEU A 83 -7.93 -16.06 -3.58
C LEU A 83 -8.32 -17.44 -3.03
N TRP A 84 -8.70 -18.39 -3.88
CA TRP A 84 -9.02 -19.75 -3.45
C TRP A 84 -7.79 -20.65 -3.44
N LYS A 85 -6.82 -20.38 -4.31
CA LYS A 85 -5.55 -21.13 -4.35
C LYS A 85 -4.47 -20.51 -3.48
N SER A 86 -4.52 -19.19 -3.27
CA SER A 86 -3.52 -18.47 -2.52
C SER A 86 -3.74 -18.56 -1.01
N PRO A 87 -2.65 -18.59 -0.21
CA PRO A 87 -2.76 -18.43 1.24
C PRO A 87 -3.48 -17.13 1.63
N SER A 88 -4.20 -17.14 2.75
CA SER A 88 -5.03 -16.01 3.20
C SER A 88 -4.26 -14.71 3.44
N TYR A 89 -2.95 -14.78 3.71
CA TYR A 89 -2.11 -13.59 3.86
C TYR A 89 -1.85 -12.86 2.54
N ILE A 90 -1.98 -13.51 1.38
CA ILE A 90 -1.76 -12.87 0.08
C ILE A 90 -2.74 -11.73 -0.16
N LEU A 91 -4.02 -11.91 0.22
CA LEU A 91 -5.01 -10.83 0.13
C LEU A 91 -4.60 -9.64 1.00
N LYS A 92 -4.10 -9.89 2.22
CA LYS A 92 -3.64 -8.83 3.12
C LYS A 92 -2.46 -8.07 2.53
N GLU A 93 -1.49 -8.77 1.94
CA GLU A 93 -0.35 -8.15 1.27
C GLU A 93 -0.81 -7.30 0.07
N MET A 94 -1.72 -7.80 -0.77
CA MET A 94 -2.25 -7.00 -1.90
C MET A 94 -3.05 -5.78 -1.44
N GLN A 95 -3.86 -5.91 -0.39
CA GLN A 95 -4.58 -4.77 0.19
C GLN A 95 -3.61 -3.75 0.82
N ASN A 96 -2.54 -4.22 1.46
CA ASN A 96 -1.47 -3.36 1.96
C ASN A 96 -0.79 -2.60 0.81
N GLU A 97 -0.46 -3.28 -0.28
CA GLU A 97 0.12 -2.65 -1.47
C GLU A 97 -0.76 -1.50 -1.99
N VAL A 98 -2.08 -1.72 -2.11
CA VAL A 98 -3.02 -0.66 -2.51
C VAL A 98 -3.02 0.51 -1.53
N LYS A 99 -3.07 0.23 -0.22
CA LYS A 99 -3.03 1.27 0.84
C LYS A 99 -1.77 2.14 0.70
N ILE A 100 -0.62 1.52 0.45
CA ILE A 100 0.65 2.23 0.28
C ILE A 100 0.65 3.06 -1.00
N TYR A 101 0.18 2.52 -2.14
CA TYR A 101 0.04 3.32 -3.36
C TYR A 101 -0.86 4.55 -3.16
N GLN A 102 -1.94 4.42 -2.38
CA GLN A 102 -2.81 5.55 -2.04
C GLN A 102 -2.11 6.60 -1.18
N GLN A 103 -1.36 6.17 -0.16
CA GLN A 103 -0.55 7.05 0.68
C GLN A 103 0.54 7.77 -0.11
N LEU A 104 1.15 7.10 -1.09
CA LEU A 104 2.21 7.62 -1.94
C LEU A 104 1.68 8.22 -3.26
N SER A 105 0.42 8.70 -3.28
CA SER A 105 -0.24 9.20 -4.49
C SER A 105 0.52 10.31 -5.21
N ASP A 106 1.24 11.15 -4.49
CA ASP A 106 2.06 12.24 -5.02
C ASP A 106 3.42 11.80 -5.58
N LEU A 107 3.80 10.53 -5.39
CA LEU A 107 4.99 9.92 -6.00
C LEU A 107 4.68 9.11 -7.27
N GLN A 108 3.39 8.89 -7.56
CA GLN A 108 2.95 8.13 -8.73
C GLN A 108 3.35 8.84 -10.03
N GLY A 109 3.87 8.06 -10.99
CA GLY A 109 4.40 8.56 -12.25
C GLY A 109 5.79 9.22 -12.14
N ILE A 110 6.35 9.33 -10.94
CA ILE A 110 7.67 9.93 -10.69
C ILE A 110 8.65 8.86 -10.18
N TYR A 111 8.28 8.16 -9.11
CA TYR A 111 9.12 7.16 -8.43
C TYR A 111 8.44 5.81 -8.26
N ILE A 112 7.11 5.76 -8.39
CA ILE A 112 6.33 4.52 -8.42
C ILE A 112 5.34 4.61 -9.61
N PRO A 113 4.89 3.48 -10.20
CA PRO A 113 3.89 3.51 -11.26
C PRO A 113 2.57 4.15 -10.81
N ASN A 114 1.74 4.64 -11.73
CA ASN A 114 0.39 5.07 -11.35
C ASN A 114 -0.48 3.85 -11.03
N LEU A 115 -1.30 3.95 -9.98
CA LEU A 115 -2.31 2.97 -9.64
C LEU A 115 -3.58 3.25 -10.47
N GLU A 116 -3.84 2.39 -11.47
CA GLU A 116 -4.92 2.58 -12.45
C GLU A 116 -6.23 1.95 -11.99
N CYS A 117 -6.15 0.80 -11.32
CA CYS A 117 -7.31 0.08 -10.80
C CYS A 117 -6.92 -0.90 -9.69
N TYR A 118 -7.86 -1.24 -8.82
CA TYR A 118 -7.71 -2.33 -7.86
C TYR A 118 -9.08 -2.77 -7.35
N GLY A 119 -9.19 -4.03 -6.93
CA GLY A 119 -10.43 -4.58 -6.41
C GLY A 119 -10.57 -6.06 -6.64
N TYR A 120 -11.79 -6.55 -6.48
CA TYR A 120 -12.12 -7.95 -6.74
C TYR A 120 -12.37 -8.18 -8.22
N PHE A 121 -12.04 -9.38 -8.69
CA PHE A 121 -12.22 -9.82 -10.07
C PHE A 121 -12.95 -11.16 -10.09
N GLU A 122 -13.82 -11.35 -11.09
CA GLU A 122 -14.60 -12.58 -11.30
C GLU A 122 -15.39 -13.00 -10.06
N ASN A 123 -16.37 -12.16 -9.67
CA ASN A 123 -17.26 -12.41 -8.53
C ASN A 123 -16.50 -12.68 -7.20
N GLY A 124 -15.33 -12.06 -7.03
CA GLY A 124 -14.52 -12.20 -5.82
C GLY A 124 -13.58 -13.41 -5.79
N MET A 125 -13.45 -14.15 -6.89
CA MET A 125 -12.47 -15.25 -6.98
C MET A 125 -11.03 -14.75 -6.96
N CYS A 126 -10.78 -13.56 -7.49
CA CYS A 126 -9.45 -12.96 -7.53
C CYS A 126 -9.44 -11.57 -6.91
N TYR A 127 -8.25 -11.13 -6.50
CA TYR A 127 -7.97 -9.73 -6.23
C TYR A 127 -6.94 -9.21 -7.24
N VAL A 128 -7.15 -7.99 -7.75
CA VAL A 128 -6.33 -7.39 -8.80
C VAL A 128 -5.80 -6.03 -8.39
N ILE A 129 -4.60 -5.71 -8.89
CA ILE A 129 -3.97 -4.39 -8.82
C ILE A 129 -3.43 -4.10 -10.22
N GLY A 130 -3.90 -3.03 -10.85
CA GLY A 130 -3.45 -2.56 -12.15
C GLY A 130 -2.64 -1.29 -12.00
N THR A 131 -1.45 -1.26 -12.58
CA THR A 131 -0.59 -0.08 -12.61
C THR A 131 -0.14 0.27 -14.03
N THR A 132 0.31 1.51 -14.25
CA THR A 132 0.94 1.88 -15.52
C THR A 132 2.09 0.92 -15.84
N LEU A 133 2.14 0.41 -17.07
CA LEU A 133 3.26 -0.42 -17.53
C LEU A 133 4.53 0.42 -17.68
N VAL A 134 5.57 0.13 -16.88
CA VAL A 134 6.85 0.84 -16.95
C VAL A 134 8.03 -0.13 -17.06
N GLY A 135 8.99 0.21 -17.93
CA GLY A 135 10.33 -0.38 -17.93
C GLY A 135 10.42 -1.92 -17.92
N LYS A 136 11.58 -2.40 -17.46
CA LYS A 136 11.83 -3.82 -17.11
C LYS A 136 12.54 -3.90 -15.75
N PRO A 137 12.45 -5.03 -15.03
CA PRO A 137 13.13 -5.19 -13.76
C PRO A 137 14.66 -5.06 -13.87
N LEU A 138 15.31 -4.54 -12.82
CA LEU A 138 16.76 -4.34 -12.73
C LEU A 138 17.52 -5.65 -12.97
N SER A 139 16.95 -6.79 -12.58
CA SER A 139 17.52 -8.14 -12.80
C SER A 139 17.77 -8.47 -14.27
N PHE A 140 17.14 -7.76 -15.22
CA PHE A 140 17.35 -7.94 -16.66
C PHE A 140 18.58 -7.19 -17.19
N TYR A 141 19.22 -6.37 -16.35
CA TYR A 141 20.31 -5.50 -16.75
C TYR A 141 21.61 -5.97 -16.14
N LYS A 142 22.69 -5.95 -16.91
CA LYS A 142 24.03 -6.24 -16.39
C LYS A 142 24.61 -5.04 -15.64
N TYR A 143 24.30 -3.83 -16.11
CA TYR A 143 24.82 -2.58 -15.57
C TYR A 143 23.76 -1.47 -15.62
N ILE A 144 23.89 -0.49 -14.73
CA ILE A 144 23.12 0.74 -14.70
C ILE A 144 24.03 1.97 -14.78
N THR A 145 23.46 3.10 -15.18
CA THR A 145 24.16 4.38 -15.15
C THR A 145 24.26 4.93 -13.73
N LYS A 146 25.25 5.79 -13.47
CA LYS A 146 25.31 6.56 -12.22
C LYS A 146 24.03 7.37 -11.97
N GLY A 147 23.41 7.88 -13.03
CA GLY A 147 22.13 8.60 -12.95
C GLY A 147 20.97 7.72 -12.48
N GLN A 148 20.88 6.48 -12.97
CA GLN A 148 19.89 5.51 -12.47
C GLN A 148 20.14 5.16 -11.01
N LYS A 149 21.40 4.95 -10.61
CA LYS A 149 21.73 4.75 -9.19
C LYS A 149 21.22 5.91 -8.32
N VAL A 150 21.52 7.15 -8.71
CA VAL A 150 21.06 8.34 -7.97
C VAL A 150 19.54 8.41 -7.93
N LYS A 151 18.84 8.19 -9.05
CA LYS A 151 17.37 8.21 -9.10
C LYS A 151 16.73 7.11 -8.23
N GLY A 152 17.31 5.91 -8.19
CA GLY A 152 16.85 4.85 -7.29
C GLY A 152 16.96 5.25 -5.82
N MET A 153 18.07 5.90 -5.43
CA MET A 153 18.23 6.42 -4.07
C MET A 153 17.25 7.56 -3.76
N LEU A 154 16.98 8.45 -4.73
CA LEU A 154 15.99 9.52 -4.58
C LEU A 154 14.57 8.96 -4.42
N ALA A 155 14.21 7.95 -5.22
CA ALA A 155 12.92 7.27 -5.12
C ALA A 155 12.70 6.69 -3.72
N LEU A 156 13.68 5.96 -3.18
CA LEU A 156 13.57 5.37 -1.85
C LEU A 156 13.50 6.43 -0.75
N ASN A 157 14.33 7.48 -0.82
CA ASN A 157 14.25 8.58 0.16
C ASN A 157 12.87 9.23 0.14
N ALA A 158 12.27 9.47 -1.04
CA ALA A 158 10.95 10.07 -1.14
C ALA A 158 9.85 9.20 -0.50
N ILE A 159 9.98 7.87 -0.60
CA ILE A 159 9.10 6.89 0.06
C ILE A 159 9.30 6.94 1.59
N HIS A 160 10.56 6.98 2.05
CA HIS A 160 10.92 7.11 3.46
C HIS A 160 10.48 8.44 4.08
N ASP A 161 10.47 9.53 3.32
CA ASP A 161 10.00 10.85 3.77
C ASP A 161 8.48 10.87 4.02
N ARG A 162 7.73 9.93 3.43
CA ARG A 162 6.31 9.64 3.74
C ARG A 162 6.16 8.55 4.81
N GLY A 163 7.29 8.18 5.41
CA GLY A 163 7.57 7.07 6.33
C GLY A 163 6.83 5.78 6.02
N VAL A 164 7.01 5.40 4.77
CA VAL A 164 6.79 4.03 4.33
C VAL A 164 8.15 3.34 4.30
N LEU A 165 8.27 2.21 4.99
CA LEU A 165 9.39 1.28 4.83
C LEU A 165 9.00 0.25 3.77
N HIS A 166 9.83 0.02 2.75
CA HIS A 166 9.46 -0.84 1.63
C HIS A 166 9.48 -2.34 2.00
N ASN A 167 10.46 -2.76 2.79
CA ASN A 167 10.79 -4.11 3.27
C ASN A 167 11.15 -5.18 2.24
N ASP A 168 11.02 -4.92 0.94
CA ASP A 168 11.32 -5.92 -0.12
C ASP A 168 12.23 -5.34 -1.21
N ILE A 169 13.29 -4.66 -0.80
CA ILE A 169 14.33 -4.18 -1.72
C ILE A 169 15.07 -5.37 -2.35
N ARG A 170 14.87 -5.55 -3.66
CA ARG A 170 15.54 -6.53 -4.52
C ARG A 170 15.46 -6.10 -5.99
N ALA A 171 16.28 -6.69 -6.85
CA ALA A 171 16.37 -6.30 -8.26
C ALA A 171 15.05 -6.47 -9.04
N ASP A 172 14.22 -7.45 -8.69
CA ASP A 172 12.93 -7.66 -9.37
C ASP A 172 11.88 -6.59 -9.04
N ASN A 173 12.06 -5.86 -7.93
CA ASN A 173 11.14 -4.82 -7.46
C ASN A 173 11.61 -3.40 -7.84
N ILE A 174 12.63 -3.29 -8.69
CA ILE A 174 13.16 -2.03 -9.21
C ILE A 174 13.02 -2.06 -10.73
N LEU A 175 12.19 -1.20 -11.31
CA LEU A 175 11.98 -1.14 -12.75
C LEU A 175 12.77 0.02 -13.37
N LEU A 176 13.42 -0.23 -14.51
CA LEU A 176 14.16 0.76 -15.28
C LEU A 176 13.44 1.08 -16.57
N ASP A 177 13.09 2.37 -16.78
CA ASP A 177 12.65 2.87 -18.08
C ASP A 177 13.80 3.59 -18.77
N ASN A 178 14.47 2.89 -19.67
CA ASN A 178 15.62 3.41 -20.41
C ASN A 178 15.27 4.55 -21.37
N ARG A 179 13.99 4.78 -21.70
CA ARG A 179 13.60 5.89 -22.57
C ARG A 179 13.86 7.24 -21.91
N ASN A 180 13.60 7.32 -20.60
CA ASN A 180 13.72 8.53 -19.80
C ASN A 180 14.82 8.43 -18.72
N ASN A 181 15.52 7.29 -18.69
CA ASN A 181 16.48 6.95 -17.65
C ASN A 181 15.83 7.00 -16.25
N ASP A 182 14.56 6.60 -16.14
CA ASP A 182 13.77 6.64 -14.89
C ASP A 182 13.87 5.31 -14.14
N VAL A 183 13.65 5.39 -12.83
CA VAL A 183 13.69 4.26 -11.91
C VAL A 183 12.42 4.27 -11.09
N TYR A 184 11.72 3.14 -11.07
CA TYR A 184 10.48 2.97 -10.33
C TYR A 184 10.61 1.85 -9.31
N LEU A 185 10.11 2.08 -8.09
CA LEU A 185 9.98 1.05 -7.06
C LEU A 185 8.56 0.47 -7.10
N ILE A 186 8.45 -0.85 -6.96
CA ILE A 186 7.19 -1.60 -7.05
C ILE A 186 7.09 -2.66 -5.94
N ASP A 187 5.91 -3.27 -5.80
CA ASP A 187 5.63 -4.37 -4.88
C ASP A 187 5.70 -3.96 -3.40
N PHE A 188 4.70 -3.17 -2.97
CA PHE A 188 4.56 -2.69 -1.59
C PHE A 188 3.81 -3.68 -0.67
N GLY A 189 3.67 -4.94 -1.06
CA GLY A 189 2.90 -5.91 -0.29
C GLY A 189 3.45 -6.14 1.14
N MET A 190 4.77 -6.01 1.29
CA MET A 190 5.50 -6.19 2.56
C MET A 190 5.78 -4.89 3.31
N SER A 191 5.35 -3.75 2.76
CA SER A 191 5.70 -2.44 3.30
C SER A 191 5.02 -2.17 4.63
N ASN A 192 5.64 -1.32 5.43
CA ASN A 192 5.19 -1.01 6.78
C ASN A 192 5.14 0.52 6.98
N THR A 193 4.16 0.98 7.77
CA THR A 193 3.93 2.39 8.14
C THR A 193 3.81 2.58 9.65
N ASP A 194 3.91 1.51 10.44
CA ASP A 194 3.70 1.53 11.89
C ASP A 194 4.97 1.97 12.60
N TYR A 195 5.18 3.29 12.66
CA TYR A 195 6.35 3.93 13.27
C TYR A 195 6.59 3.51 14.72
N ASP A 196 5.53 3.27 15.49
CA ASP A 196 5.64 2.86 16.90
C ASP A 196 6.26 1.46 17.07
N ILE A 197 6.31 0.68 15.99
CA ILE A 197 6.85 -0.69 15.95
C ILE A 197 8.22 -0.69 15.25
N MET A 198 8.55 0.35 14.49
CA MET A 198 9.82 0.44 13.78
C MET A 198 10.96 0.75 14.76
N GLU A 199 11.98 -0.11 14.75
CA GLU A 199 13.21 0.15 15.50
C GLU A 199 13.96 1.35 14.93
N ASP A 200 14.73 2.03 15.79
CA ASP A 200 15.58 3.13 15.35
C ASP A 200 16.58 2.65 14.27
N GLY A 201 16.57 3.31 13.11
CA GLY A 201 17.54 3.06 12.05
C GLY A 201 17.08 2.14 10.92
N VAL A 202 15.89 1.52 10.97
CA VAL A 202 15.40 0.64 9.89
C VAL A 202 15.39 1.29 8.50
N PHE A 203 15.09 2.59 8.42
CA PHE A 203 15.16 3.34 7.16
C PHE A 203 16.60 3.44 6.63
N ASN A 204 17.58 3.63 7.51
CA ASN A 204 18.99 3.67 7.13
C ASN A 204 19.48 2.29 6.67
N GLU A 205 19.04 1.22 7.32
CA GLU A 205 19.36 -0.15 6.91
C GLU A 205 18.79 -0.47 5.52
N GLU A 206 17.52 -0.13 5.27
CA GLU A 206 16.91 -0.33 3.96
C GLU A 206 17.61 0.50 2.88
N LYS A 207 17.98 1.75 3.20
CA LYS A 207 18.76 2.61 2.31
C LYS A 207 20.13 2.02 2.01
N PHE A 208 20.82 1.49 3.01
CA PHE A 208 22.09 0.80 2.83
C PHE A 208 21.95 -0.44 1.95
N LYS A 209 20.90 -1.24 2.16
CA LYS A 209 20.58 -2.40 1.33
C LYS A 209 20.38 -2.01 -0.14
N LEU A 210 19.64 -0.93 -0.41
CA LEU A 210 19.46 -0.43 -1.78
C LEU A 210 20.79 0.08 -2.37
N ASP A 211 21.59 0.84 -1.62
CA ASP A 211 22.87 1.34 -2.12
C ASP A 211 23.83 0.20 -2.47
N CYS A 212 23.95 -0.81 -1.61
CA CYS A 212 24.74 -2.01 -1.89
C CYS A 212 24.25 -2.73 -3.15
N LEU A 213 22.93 -2.91 -3.28
CA LEU A 213 22.32 -3.54 -4.45
C LEU A 213 22.66 -2.76 -5.73
N LEU A 214 22.40 -1.45 -5.77
CA LEU A 214 22.64 -0.64 -6.97
C LEU A 214 24.13 -0.51 -7.29
N THR A 215 25.01 -0.51 -6.29
CA THR A 215 26.47 -0.51 -6.48
C THR A 215 26.93 -1.75 -7.22
N HIS A 216 26.33 -2.92 -6.98
CA HIS A 216 26.65 -4.14 -7.71
C HIS A 216 26.41 -4.04 -9.22
N TYR A 217 25.47 -3.19 -9.64
CA TYR A 217 25.15 -2.93 -11.05
C TYR A 217 25.87 -1.68 -11.60
N THR A 218 26.61 -0.93 -10.78
CA THR A 218 27.30 0.28 -11.22
C THR A 218 28.75 -0.05 -11.57
N LEU A 219 29.19 0.35 -12.76
CA LEU A 219 30.60 0.31 -13.18
C LEU A 219 31.45 1.38 -12.47
#